data_AF-A0A9P8EBD1-F1
#
_entry.id   AF-A0A9P8EBD1-F1
#
_cell.length_a   1.000
_cell.length_b   1.000
_cell.length_c   1.000
_cell.angle_alpha   90.00
_cell.angle_beta   90.00
_cell.angle_gamma   90.00
#
_symmetry.space_group_name_H-M   'P 1'
#
loop_
_entity.id
_entity.type
_entity.pdbx_description
1 polymer ?
#
loop_
_entity_poly.entity_id
_entity_poly.type
_entity_poly.pdbx_seq_one_letter_code
_entity_poly.pdbx_strand_id
1 'polypeptide(L)'
;MSHILTIHNNSSHNQEFEVHGWNNNNNILVPAHSSTNIHAPDGSSGAIIALHDGHEGEQAEITKKGFGGNDFFDVSNITGAGGNITVMQKNDPGTIKGHPLFMQALNQAWEHADQKTKDSIKRSLHLDHTGRIVRMDSTKDNPHLEAFVHTFDKLSYVGVGSWHGNAGNAADNAQSRAAHGDKDILITYSDGDARPNQSNTSDHQSAPPKEGPAIRRDSHEHVAPAVHSNTHPTVHNGIPSADHDDGKAPGIILSNKSKVDETYYFYENYWNGNGTAGANFDHPLKSVHVPAGHTVFVSLPLSFKGRVQRGHLIPSTWVEFQIEASNDHKAHGDVSVEQGNDGPATIHATDGTKSSNGFTTMIKAEGSAYQTRSDGKRVIASTMGNWLGGPNQAAIKAQQGIRTQAYVTGGTGVPDVASANRRLAVDFY
;
A
#
# COMPACT_ATOMS: atom_id res chain seq x y z
N MET A 1 16.63 -11.32 -0.52
CA MET A 1 17.61 -11.04 -1.59
C MET A 1 17.00 -9.92 -2.43
N SER A 2 17.52 -9.56 -3.61
CA SER A 2 16.76 -8.70 -4.54
C SER A 2 16.32 -9.59 -5.69
N HIS A 3 15.03 -9.63 -5.95
CA HIS A 3 14.46 -10.26 -7.14
C HIS A 3 14.22 -9.22 -8.22
N ILE A 4 14.07 -9.69 -9.44
CA ILE A 4 13.81 -8.84 -10.61
C ILE A 4 12.38 -9.03 -11.06
N LEU A 5 11.69 -7.91 -11.29
CA LEU A 5 10.49 -7.85 -12.11
C LEU A 5 10.93 -7.50 -13.53
N THR A 6 10.75 -8.42 -14.46
CA THR A 6 10.99 -8.17 -15.88
C THR A 6 9.68 -7.82 -16.55
N ILE A 7 9.58 -6.63 -17.13
CA ILE A 7 8.39 -6.13 -17.82
C ILE A 7 8.65 -6.17 -19.31
N HIS A 8 7.90 -6.99 -20.05
CA HIS A 8 7.96 -7.12 -21.49
C HIS A 8 6.82 -6.34 -22.14
N ASN A 9 7.14 -5.39 -23.00
CA ASN A 9 6.18 -4.76 -23.88
C ASN A 9 6.24 -5.46 -25.26
N ASN A 10 5.23 -6.26 -25.56
CA ASN A 10 5.09 -6.95 -26.84
C ASN A 10 4.30 -6.13 -27.88
N SER A 11 3.78 -4.95 -27.52
CA SER A 11 3.11 -4.05 -28.46
C SER A 11 4.09 -3.44 -29.46
N SER A 12 3.53 -2.93 -30.56
CA SER A 12 4.27 -2.24 -31.63
C SER A 12 4.57 -0.77 -31.32
N HIS A 13 4.13 -0.28 -30.15
CA HIS A 13 4.40 1.07 -29.66
C HIS A 13 5.01 1.03 -28.26
N ASN A 14 5.56 2.16 -27.82
CA ASN A 14 6.05 2.30 -26.45
C ASN A 14 4.87 2.30 -25.48
N GLN A 15 5.02 1.62 -24.35
CA GLN A 15 4.02 1.60 -23.30
C GLN A 15 4.58 2.28 -22.06
N GLU A 16 3.82 3.23 -21.50
CA GLU A 16 4.13 3.82 -20.21
C GLU A 16 3.47 2.99 -19.10
N PHE A 17 4.21 2.76 -18.02
CA PHE A 17 3.69 2.12 -16.83
C PHE A 17 3.93 3.01 -15.61
N GLU A 18 2.92 3.14 -14.76
CA GLU A 18 3.15 3.54 -13.38
C GLU A 18 3.79 2.39 -12.62
N VAL A 19 4.74 2.74 -11.76
CA VAL A 19 5.38 1.80 -10.85
C VAL A 19 5.08 2.27 -9.45
N HIS A 20 4.33 1.49 -8.70
CA HIS A 20 4.08 1.73 -7.28
C HIS A 20 4.91 0.77 -6.43
N GLY A 21 5.48 1.24 -5.33
CA GLY A 21 6.27 0.43 -4.39
C GLY A 21 7.73 0.19 -4.80
N TRP A 22 8.07 0.41 -6.06
CA TRP A 22 9.44 0.26 -6.59
C TRP A 22 9.82 1.45 -7.48
N ASN A 23 11.07 1.47 -7.96
CA ASN A 23 11.58 2.52 -8.86
C ASN A 23 11.37 3.97 -8.35
N ASN A 24 11.38 4.16 -7.01
CA ASN A 24 11.05 5.43 -6.35
C ASN A 24 9.68 6.00 -6.75
N ASN A 25 8.73 5.14 -7.07
CA ASN A 25 7.41 5.47 -7.59
C ASN A 25 7.43 6.29 -8.90
N ASN A 26 8.52 6.23 -9.67
CA ASN A 26 8.58 6.88 -10.97
C ASN A 26 8.03 5.96 -12.06
N ASN A 27 7.26 6.55 -12.97
CA ASN A 27 6.83 5.89 -14.19
C ASN A 27 8.02 5.43 -15.02
N ILE A 28 7.78 4.40 -15.82
CA ILE A 28 8.74 3.89 -16.81
C ILE A 28 8.09 3.89 -18.19
N LEU A 29 8.90 4.16 -19.21
CA LEU A 29 8.52 3.98 -20.60
C LEU A 29 9.26 2.76 -21.14
N VAL A 30 8.51 1.70 -21.50
CA VAL A 30 9.08 0.48 -22.09
C VAL A 30 8.91 0.54 -23.60
N PRO A 31 10.00 0.58 -24.39
CA PRO A 31 9.90 0.64 -25.84
C PRO A 31 9.16 -0.55 -26.44
N ALA A 32 8.62 -0.36 -27.65
CA ALA A 32 8.00 -1.43 -28.43
C ALA A 32 8.92 -2.66 -28.54
N HIS A 33 8.36 -3.86 -28.36
CA HIS A 33 9.08 -5.14 -28.44
C HIS A 33 10.35 -5.20 -27.57
N SER A 34 10.32 -4.53 -26.41
CA SER A 34 11.46 -4.43 -25.50
C SER A 34 11.08 -4.87 -24.09
N SER A 35 12.09 -4.91 -23.22
CA SER A 35 11.92 -5.22 -21.82
C SER A 35 12.71 -4.28 -20.93
N THR A 36 12.23 -4.12 -19.70
CA THR A 36 12.96 -3.46 -18.63
C THR A 36 12.90 -4.29 -17.35
N ASN A 37 13.85 -4.04 -16.46
CA ASN A 37 13.97 -4.73 -15.18
C ASN A 37 13.80 -3.74 -14.04
N ILE A 38 12.99 -4.12 -13.05
CA ILE A 38 12.81 -3.39 -11.79
C ILE A 38 13.26 -4.28 -10.64
N HIS A 39 14.03 -3.70 -9.72
CA HIS A 39 14.41 -4.40 -8.49
C HIS A 39 13.24 -4.41 -7.51
N ALA A 40 12.85 -5.61 -7.07
CA ALA A 40 11.82 -5.83 -6.07
C ALA A 40 12.40 -6.70 -4.92
N PRO A 41 12.78 -6.08 -3.79
CA PRO A 41 13.28 -6.80 -2.62
C PRO A 41 12.24 -7.75 -2.01
N ASP A 42 12.67 -8.85 -1.41
CA ASP A 42 11.81 -9.69 -0.55
C ASP A 42 11.07 -8.82 0.49
N GLY A 43 9.79 -9.10 0.74
CA GLY A 43 8.96 -8.36 1.70
C GLY A 43 8.40 -7.03 1.18
N SER A 44 8.78 -6.61 -0.03
CA SER A 44 8.17 -5.45 -0.68
C SER A 44 6.90 -5.81 -1.45
N SER A 45 5.99 -4.85 -1.57
CA SER A 45 4.87 -4.95 -2.50
C SER A 45 4.56 -3.64 -3.21
N GLY A 46 3.85 -3.76 -4.32
CA GLY A 46 3.65 -2.69 -5.27
C GLY A 46 2.82 -3.16 -6.46
N ALA A 47 2.73 -2.29 -7.46
CA ALA A 47 1.97 -2.56 -8.68
C ALA A 47 2.70 -2.01 -9.92
N ILE A 48 2.57 -2.72 -11.04
CA ILE A 48 2.94 -2.23 -12.37
C ILE A 48 1.63 -2.00 -13.13
N ILE A 49 1.32 -0.75 -13.46
CA ILE A 49 0.02 -0.33 -14.00
C ILE A 49 0.24 0.23 -15.40
N ALA A 50 -0.43 -0.31 -16.41
CA ALA A 50 -0.36 0.25 -17.76
C ALA A 50 -1.15 1.56 -17.84
N LEU A 51 -0.56 2.61 -18.43
CA LEU A 51 -1.24 3.88 -18.66
C LEU A 51 -1.78 4.00 -20.08
N HIS A 52 -3.03 4.45 -20.19
CA HIS A 52 -3.74 4.66 -21.45
C HIS A 52 -4.27 6.09 -21.50
N ASP A 53 -3.62 6.94 -22.30
CA ASP A 53 -3.94 8.37 -22.41
C ASP A 53 -3.96 9.11 -21.05
N GLY A 54 -3.02 8.74 -20.16
CA GLY A 54 -2.94 9.31 -18.80
C GLY A 54 -3.95 8.75 -17.80
N HIS A 55 -4.64 7.66 -18.14
CA HIS A 55 -5.52 6.92 -17.24
C HIS A 55 -4.94 5.56 -16.88
N GLU A 56 -5.06 5.17 -15.62
CA GLU A 56 -4.74 3.82 -15.14
C GLU A 56 -5.59 2.77 -15.89
N GLY A 57 -4.94 1.70 -16.33
CA GLY A 57 -5.57 0.52 -16.90
C GLY A 57 -5.29 -0.73 -16.08
N GLU A 58 -5.04 -1.81 -16.79
CA GLU A 58 -4.71 -3.10 -16.21
C GLU A 58 -3.40 -3.07 -15.40
N GLN A 59 -3.40 -3.77 -14.27
CA GLN A 59 -2.32 -3.76 -13.29
C GLN A 59 -1.88 -5.16 -12.90
N ALA A 60 -0.58 -5.34 -12.70
CA ALA A 60 0.00 -6.49 -12.02
C ALA A 60 0.36 -6.09 -10.59
N GLU A 61 -0.38 -6.58 -9.61
CA GLU A 61 -0.16 -6.33 -8.19
C GLU A 61 0.73 -7.45 -7.65
N ILE A 62 1.84 -7.11 -7.00
CA ILE A 62 2.86 -8.09 -6.59
C ILE A 62 3.33 -7.79 -5.16
N THR A 63 3.40 -8.83 -4.35
CA THR A 63 4.10 -8.91 -3.06
C THR A 63 5.16 -9.99 -3.14
N LYS A 64 6.41 -9.58 -2.98
CA LYS A 64 7.55 -10.50 -2.98
C LYS A 64 7.68 -11.15 -1.62
N LYS A 65 7.76 -12.47 -1.59
CA LYS A 65 7.94 -13.25 -0.34
C LYS A 65 6.99 -12.85 0.81
N GLY A 66 5.75 -12.55 0.48
CA GLY A 66 4.73 -12.14 1.44
C GLY A 66 4.15 -13.34 2.18
N PHE A 67 2.96 -13.77 1.75
CA PHE A 67 2.15 -14.76 2.46
C PHE A 67 2.86 -16.12 2.57
N GLY A 68 3.20 -16.51 3.80
CA GLY A 68 3.91 -17.78 4.08
C GLY A 68 5.32 -17.83 3.48
N GLY A 69 5.92 -16.68 3.16
CA GLY A 69 7.22 -16.58 2.50
C GLY A 69 7.20 -16.87 1.00
N ASN A 70 6.01 -16.93 0.38
CA ASN A 70 5.86 -17.08 -1.07
C ASN A 70 5.57 -15.74 -1.73
N ASP A 71 5.83 -15.67 -3.03
CA ASP A 71 5.31 -14.60 -3.86
C ASP A 71 3.79 -14.64 -3.91
N PHE A 72 3.21 -13.45 -3.84
CA PHE A 72 1.79 -13.25 -4.05
C PHE A 72 1.66 -12.22 -5.16
N PHE A 73 0.86 -12.52 -6.18
CA PHE A 73 0.61 -11.56 -7.23
C PHE A 73 -0.71 -11.86 -7.91
N ASP A 74 -1.34 -10.87 -8.50
CA ASP A 74 -2.52 -11.04 -9.34
C ASP A 74 -2.51 -10.00 -10.48
N VAL A 75 -3.49 -10.13 -11.37
CA VAL A 75 -3.76 -9.14 -12.40
C VAL A 75 -5.14 -8.58 -12.15
N SER A 76 -5.26 -7.26 -12.17
CA SER A 76 -6.53 -6.58 -12.01
C SER A 76 -6.82 -5.62 -13.17
N ASN A 77 -8.10 -5.52 -13.54
CA ASN A 77 -8.64 -4.47 -14.41
C ASN A 77 -9.59 -3.55 -13.63
N ILE A 78 -9.44 -3.46 -12.30
CA ILE A 78 -10.36 -2.72 -11.43
C ILE A 78 -10.32 -1.21 -11.70
N THR A 79 -9.14 -0.69 -12.04
CA THR A 79 -8.85 0.72 -12.36
C THR A 79 -9.18 1.08 -13.81
N GLY A 80 -9.25 0.08 -14.69
CA GLY A 80 -9.58 0.23 -16.11
C GLY A 80 -8.88 -0.84 -16.95
N ALA A 81 -9.00 -0.72 -18.27
CA ALA A 81 -8.18 -1.49 -19.20
C ALA A 81 -8.02 -0.76 -20.55
N GLY A 82 -6.88 -0.95 -21.20
CA GLY A 82 -6.63 -0.49 -22.58
C GLY A 82 -5.76 -1.43 -23.40
N GLY A 83 -5.05 -2.33 -22.73
CA GLY A 83 -4.31 -3.43 -23.33
C GLY A 83 -4.53 -4.74 -22.57
N ASN A 84 -3.59 -5.67 -22.74
CA ASN A 84 -3.62 -6.96 -22.05
C ASN A 84 -2.35 -7.12 -21.22
N ILE A 85 -2.50 -7.57 -19.98
CA ILE A 85 -1.36 -7.86 -19.10
C ILE A 85 -1.47 -9.28 -18.54
N THR A 86 -0.33 -9.97 -18.48
CA THR A 86 -0.18 -11.21 -17.71
C THR A 86 1.02 -11.12 -16.79
N VAL A 87 0.99 -11.90 -15.72
CA VAL A 87 2.10 -12.01 -14.75
C VAL A 87 2.34 -13.48 -14.41
N MET A 88 3.60 -13.87 -14.25
CA MET A 88 3.98 -15.20 -13.77
C MET A 88 5.33 -15.17 -13.04
N GLN A 89 5.63 -16.19 -12.23
CA GLN A 89 7.02 -16.44 -11.87
C GLN A 89 7.82 -16.83 -13.12
N LYS A 90 9.02 -16.27 -13.27
CA LYS A 90 9.89 -16.49 -14.42
C LYS A 90 10.13 -17.99 -14.60
N ASN A 91 9.92 -18.47 -15.82
CA ASN A 91 10.01 -19.89 -16.21
C ASN A 91 8.98 -20.82 -15.54
N ASP A 92 7.87 -20.28 -15.06
CA ASP A 92 6.82 -21.06 -14.39
C ASP A 92 5.42 -20.77 -14.93
N PRO A 93 5.06 -21.37 -16.08
CA PRO A 93 3.76 -21.13 -16.71
C PRO A 93 2.58 -21.62 -15.85
N GLY A 94 2.82 -22.48 -14.86
CA GLY A 94 1.78 -22.93 -13.92
C GLY A 94 1.31 -21.83 -12.96
N THR A 95 2.03 -20.70 -12.91
CA THR A 95 1.72 -19.56 -12.04
C THR A 95 1.11 -18.37 -12.79
N ILE A 96 0.85 -18.49 -14.10
CA ILE A 96 0.34 -17.39 -14.91
C ILE A 96 -1.03 -16.88 -14.43
N LYS A 97 -1.17 -15.56 -14.40
CA LYS A 97 -2.42 -14.84 -14.10
C LYS A 97 -2.65 -13.72 -15.10
N GLY A 98 -3.90 -13.28 -15.19
CA GLY A 98 -4.37 -12.31 -16.19
C GLY A 98 -4.91 -12.96 -17.45
N HIS A 99 -5.88 -12.30 -18.07
CA HIS A 99 -6.44 -12.73 -19.35
C HIS A 99 -5.58 -12.20 -20.52
N PRO A 100 -4.84 -13.05 -21.26
CA PRO A 100 -3.87 -12.58 -22.26
C PRO A 100 -4.48 -11.87 -23.48
N LEU A 101 -5.79 -12.03 -23.69
CA LEU A 101 -6.56 -11.45 -24.78
C LEU A 101 -7.77 -10.65 -24.24
N PHE A 102 -7.61 -9.99 -23.07
CA PHE A 102 -8.70 -9.32 -22.35
C PHE A 102 -9.47 -8.34 -23.24
N MET A 103 -8.78 -7.41 -23.90
CA MET A 103 -9.41 -6.40 -24.76
C MET A 103 -10.10 -7.01 -25.99
N GLN A 104 -9.58 -8.12 -26.52
CA GLN A 104 -10.23 -8.86 -27.59
C GLN A 104 -11.51 -9.55 -27.10
N ALA A 105 -11.46 -10.18 -25.93
CA ALA A 105 -12.63 -10.79 -25.30
C ALA A 105 -13.69 -9.74 -24.92
N LEU A 106 -13.26 -8.56 -24.44
CA LEU A 106 -14.12 -7.42 -24.15
C LEU A 106 -14.85 -6.95 -25.41
N ASN A 107 -14.12 -6.75 -26.51
CA ASN A 107 -14.72 -6.36 -27.78
C ASN A 107 -15.70 -7.42 -28.30
N GLN A 108 -15.33 -8.70 -28.24
CA GLN A 108 -16.21 -9.79 -28.65
C GLN A 108 -17.47 -9.83 -27.78
N ALA A 109 -17.35 -9.73 -26.45
CA ALA A 109 -18.49 -9.69 -25.54
C ALA A 109 -19.38 -8.46 -25.81
N TRP A 110 -18.77 -7.31 -26.11
CA TRP A 110 -19.48 -6.08 -26.43
C TRP A 110 -20.31 -6.21 -27.69
N GLU A 111 -19.76 -6.78 -28.76
CA GLU A 111 -20.50 -6.99 -30.01
C GLU A 111 -21.77 -7.80 -29.78
N HIS A 112 -21.69 -8.84 -28.95
CA HIS A 112 -22.78 -9.78 -28.65
C HIS A 112 -23.70 -9.31 -27.52
N ALA A 113 -23.35 -8.24 -26.80
CA ALA A 113 -24.16 -7.72 -25.71
C ALA A 113 -25.51 -7.17 -26.22
N ASP A 114 -26.57 -7.41 -25.45
CA ASP A 114 -27.87 -6.84 -25.75
C ASP A 114 -27.87 -5.31 -25.59
N GLN A 115 -28.85 -4.64 -26.20
CA GLN A 115 -28.92 -3.18 -26.21
C GLN A 115 -29.01 -2.59 -24.80
N LYS A 116 -29.67 -3.30 -23.87
CA LYS A 116 -29.81 -2.84 -22.48
C LYS A 116 -28.46 -2.80 -21.78
N THR A 117 -27.67 -3.85 -21.93
CA THR A 117 -26.30 -3.96 -21.40
C THR A 117 -25.41 -2.89 -22.03
N LYS A 118 -25.50 -2.72 -23.35
CA LYS A 118 -24.77 -1.68 -24.08
C LYS A 118 -25.09 -0.30 -23.53
N ASP A 119 -26.37 0.03 -23.36
CA ASP A 119 -26.80 1.31 -22.83
C ASP A 119 -26.37 1.55 -21.37
N SER A 120 -26.28 0.51 -20.55
CA SER A 120 -25.85 0.65 -19.15
C SER A 120 -24.35 0.90 -18.98
N ILE A 121 -23.51 0.41 -19.90
CA ILE A 121 -22.04 0.49 -19.75
C ILE A 121 -21.34 1.37 -20.79
N LYS A 122 -22.01 1.81 -21.87
CA LYS A 122 -21.38 2.57 -22.97
C LYS A 122 -20.62 3.82 -22.54
N ARG A 123 -20.99 4.45 -21.42
CA ARG A 123 -20.31 5.65 -20.90
C ARG A 123 -18.96 5.34 -20.26
N SER A 124 -18.71 4.08 -19.93
CA SER A 124 -17.46 3.58 -19.37
C SER A 124 -16.57 2.92 -20.43
N LEU A 125 -16.96 2.97 -21.70
CA LEU A 125 -16.24 2.37 -22.81
C LEU A 125 -15.88 3.47 -23.81
N HIS A 126 -14.63 3.47 -24.24
CA HIS A 126 -14.09 4.43 -25.19
C HIS A 126 -13.86 3.71 -26.50
N LEU A 127 -14.62 4.09 -27.52
CA LEU A 127 -14.63 3.44 -28.81
C LEU A 127 -13.81 4.26 -29.82
N ASP A 128 -13.08 3.57 -30.69
CA ASP A 128 -12.47 4.21 -31.85
C ASP A 128 -13.50 4.49 -32.96
N HIS A 129 -13.04 5.08 -34.07
CA HIS A 129 -13.88 5.43 -35.21
C HIS A 129 -14.51 4.21 -35.92
N THR A 130 -14.03 2.99 -35.66
CA THR A 130 -14.60 1.74 -36.18
C THR A 130 -15.63 1.11 -35.24
N GLY A 131 -15.79 1.69 -34.04
CA GLY A 131 -16.66 1.14 -32.99
C GLY A 131 -16.00 0.06 -32.14
N ARG A 132 -14.68 -0.10 -32.22
CA ARG A 132 -13.92 -1.01 -31.36
C ARG A 132 -13.57 -0.32 -30.05
N ILE A 133 -13.75 -0.99 -28.93
CA ILE A 133 -13.33 -0.52 -27.61
C ILE A 133 -11.80 -0.48 -27.57
N VAL A 134 -11.27 0.71 -27.31
CA VAL A 134 -9.83 0.96 -27.13
C VAL A 134 -9.47 1.25 -25.68
N ARG A 135 -10.45 1.61 -24.84
CA ARG A 135 -10.25 1.77 -23.40
C ARG A 135 -11.55 1.49 -22.64
N MET A 136 -11.41 0.93 -21.46
CA MET A 136 -12.46 0.67 -20.48
C MET A 136 -12.13 1.45 -19.21
N ASP A 137 -13.11 2.19 -18.67
CA ASP A 137 -12.97 2.86 -17.38
C ASP A 137 -13.01 1.84 -16.22
N SER A 138 -12.71 2.32 -15.03
CA SER A 138 -12.71 1.56 -13.79
C SER A 138 -14.01 0.79 -13.53
N THR A 139 -13.88 -0.50 -13.21
CA THR A 139 -15.04 -1.36 -12.86
C THR A 139 -15.55 -1.10 -11.45
N LYS A 140 -14.69 -0.70 -10.49
CA LYS A 140 -15.10 -0.37 -9.10
C LYS A 140 -16.14 0.75 -9.03
N ASP A 141 -16.15 1.64 -10.03
CA ASP A 141 -17.06 2.78 -10.08
C ASP A 141 -18.37 2.45 -10.84
N ASN A 142 -18.44 1.28 -11.49
CA ASN A 142 -19.60 0.87 -12.29
C ASN A 142 -19.93 -0.62 -12.11
N PRO A 143 -20.87 -0.97 -11.21
CA PRO A 143 -21.23 -2.37 -10.97
C PRO A 143 -21.87 -3.06 -12.18
N HIS A 144 -22.44 -2.32 -13.14
CA HIS A 144 -22.93 -2.90 -14.39
C HIS A 144 -21.78 -3.29 -15.32
N LEU A 145 -20.69 -2.52 -15.32
CA LEU A 145 -19.48 -2.85 -16.06
C LEU A 145 -18.78 -4.05 -15.43
N GLU A 146 -18.60 -4.06 -14.10
CA GLU A 146 -18.06 -5.22 -13.37
C GLU A 146 -18.83 -6.50 -13.72
N ALA A 147 -20.16 -6.47 -13.57
CA ALA A 147 -21.01 -7.61 -13.89
C ALA A 147 -20.88 -8.07 -15.36
N PHE A 148 -20.69 -7.13 -16.29
CA PHE A 148 -20.46 -7.42 -17.70
C PHE A 148 -19.10 -8.08 -17.92
N VAL A 149 -18.03 -7.60 -17.29
CA VAL A 149 -16.68 -8.17 -17.41
C VAL A 149 -16.64 -9.61 -16.87
N HIS A 150 -17.33 -9.89 -15.76
CA HIS A 150 -17.48 -11.25 -15.23
C HIS A 150 -18.18 -12.23 -16.19
N THR A 151 -18.85 -11.76 -17.26
CA THR A 151 -19.45 -12.66 -18.26
C THR A 151 -18.43 -13.34 -19.17
N PHE A 152 -17.25 -12.72 -19.36
CA PHE A 152 -16.23 -13.22 -20.27
C PHE A 152 -14.86 -13.44 -19.60
N ASP A 153 -14.56 -12.73 -18.50
CA ASP A 153 -13.29 -12.86 -17.79
C ASP A 153 -13.44 -13.53 -16.43
N LYS A 154 -12.53 -14.47 -16.17
CA LYS A 154 -12.34 -15.18 -14.88
C LYS A 154 -10.87 -15.26 -14.49
N LEU A 155 -9.99 -14.66 -15.30
CA LEU A 155 -8.54 -14.76 -15.21
C LEU A 155 -7.91 -13.48 -14.65
N SER A 156 -8.69 -12.41 -14.51
CA SER A 156 -8.29 -11.15 -13.87
C SER A 156 -9.25 -10.80 -12.75
N TYR A 157 -8.77 -10.01 -11.79
CA TYR A 157 -9.54 -9.44 -10.70
C TYR A 157 -10.22 -8.14 -11.18
N VAL A 158 -11.56 -8.12 -11.17
CA VAL A 158 -12.32 -7.02 -11.82
C VAL A 158 -13.38 -6.42 -10.89
N GLY A 159 -13.45 -6.85 -9.63
CA GLY A 159 -14.47 -6.44 -8.67
C GLY A 159 -13.91 -6.16 -7.28
N VAL A 160 -14.78 -6.01 -6.28
CA VAL A 160 -14.37 -5.93 -4.87
C VAL A 160 -14.30 -7.36 -4.29
N GLY A 161 -13.08 -7.81 -3.99
CA GLY A 161 -12.78 -9.11 -3.40
C GLY A 161 -13.35 -9.29 -2.01
N SER A 162 -13.06 -10.43 -1.40
CA SER A 162 -13.51 -10.75 -0.04
C SER A 162 -13.02 -9.71 0.96
N TRP A 163 -13.90 -8.80 1.38
CA TRP A 163 -13.58 -7.67 2.25
C TRP A 163 -14.75 -7.35 3.19
N HIS A 164 -14.47 -7.06 4.47
CA HIS A 164 -15.47 -6.77 5.52
C HIS A 164 -16.62 -7.79 5.68
N GLY A 165 -16.32 -9.09 5.53
CA GLY A 165 -17.33 -10.14 5.66
C GLY A 165 -18.23 -10.32 4.43
N ASN A 166 -18.03 -9.52 3.37
CA ASN A 166 -18.46 -9.90 2.04
C ASN A 166 -17.49 -10.98 1.54
N ALA A 167 -18.02 -12.10 1.05
CA ALA A 167 -17.21 -13.16 0.47
C ALA A 167 -16.57 -12.75 -0.86
N GLY A 168 -16.98 -11.62 -1.46
CA GLY A 168 -16.53 -11.18 -2.78
C GLY A 168 -16.93 -12.16 -3.88
N ASN A 169 -16.42 -11.93 -5.09
CA ASN A 169 -16.54 -12.90 -6.16
C ASN A 169 -15.49 -14.02 -5.96
N ALA A 170 -15.92 -15.28 -6.01
CA ALA A 170 -15.02 -16.42 -5.82
C ALA A 170 -13.95 -16.55 -6.92
N ALA A 171 -14.23 -16.10 -8.15
CA ALA A 171 -13.25 -16.07 -9.23
C ALA A 171 -12.19 -14.98 -9.00
N ASP A 172 -12.60 -13.80 -8.55
CA ASP A 172 -11.69 -12.71 -8.16
C ASP A 172 -10.75 -13.18 -7.04
N ASN A 173 -11.30 -13.78 -5.98
CA ASN A 173 -10.49 -14.32 -4.87
C ASN A 173 -9.56 -15.46 -5.30
N ALA A 174 -9.89 -16.20 -6.36
CA ALA A 174 -9.02 -17.27 -6.86
C ALA A 174 -7.75 -16.72 -7.50
N GLN A 175 -7.77 -15.47 -8.01
CA GLN A 175 -6.58 -14.78 -8.49
C GLN A 175 -5.64 -14.43 -7.35
N SER A 176 -6.18 -14.14 -6.17
CA SER A 176 -5.43 -13.80 -4.94
C SER A 176 -4.78 -15.01 -4.23
N ARG A 177 -4.31 -16.02 -4.96
CA ARG A 177 -3.58 -17.17 -4.39
C ARG A 177 -2.07 -16.98 -4.47
N ALA A 178 -1.35 -17.24 -3.39
CA ALA A 178 0.11 -17.23 -3.42
C ALA A 178 0.67 -18.24 -4.45
N ALA A 179 1.76 -17.86 -5.11
CA ALA A 179 2.58 -18.77 -5.90
C ALA A 179 3.43 -19.65 -4.96
N HIS A 180 4.41 -20.37 -5.50
CA HIS A 180 5.29 -21.21 -4.69
C HIS A 180 6.72 -20.66 -4.66
N GLY A 181 7.24 -20.48 -3.45
CA GLY A 181 8.54 -19.88 -3.20
C GLY A 181 8.63 -18.42 -3.65
N ASP A 182 9.85 -17.98 -3.82
CA ASP A 182 10.23 -16.61 -4.18
C ASP A 182 11.13 -16.67 -5.43
N LYS A 183 10.66 -16.10 -6.55
CA LYS A 183 11.32 -16.13 -7.86
C LYS A 183 11.25 -14.77 -8.54
N ASP A 184 12.10 -14.54 -9.53
CA ASP A 184 11.90 -13.40 -10.44
C ASP A 184 10.51 -13.49 -11.09
N ILE A 185 9.92 -12.33 -11.39
CA ILE A 185 8.58 -12.24 -11.96
C ILE A 185 8.69 -11.73 -13.39
N LEU A 186 7.94 -12.34 -14.30
CA LEU A 186 7.76 -11.86 -15.66
C LEU A 186 6.36 -11.25 -15.79
N ILE A 187 6.31 -10.00 -16.21
CA ILE A 187 5.10 -9.27 -16.58
C ILE A 187 5.14 -9.09 -18.10
N THR A 188 4.08 -9.45 -18.79
CA THR A 188 3.96 -9.26 -20.23
C THR A 188 2.76 -8.38 -20.53
N TYR A 189 2.99 -7.28 -21.25
CA TYR A 189 1.99 -6.38 -21.78
C TYR A 189 1.90 -6.50 -23.30
N SER A 190 0.70 -6.40 -23.86
CA SER A 190 0.46 -6.39 -25.31
C SER A 190 -0.93 -5.86 -25.64
N ASP A 191 -1.08 -5.06 -26.69
CA ASP A 191 -2.39 -4.72 -27.25
C ASP A 191 -3.00 -5.92 -27.98
N GLY A 192 -2.15 -6.87 -28.39
CA GLY A 192 -2.52 -8.09 -29.08
C GLY A 192 -2.64 -9.25 -28.09
N ASP A 193 -1.65 -10.13 -28.08
CA ASP A 193 -1.59 -11.27 -27.18
C ASP A 193 -0.51 -11.08 -26.13
N ALA A 194 -0.91 -11.05 -24.86
CA ALA A 194 -0.01 -10.88 -23.73
C ALA A 194 0.49 -12.21 -23.13
N ARG A 195 0.32 -13.35 -23.83
CA ARG A 195 0.98 -14.59 -23.43
C ARG A 195 2.50 -14.42 -23.41
N PRO A 196 3.21 -14.91 -22.38
CA PRO A 196 4.67 -14.89 -22.36
C PRO A 196 5.25 -15.65 -23.55
N ASN A 197 6.20 -15.04 -24.26
CA ASN A 197 6.93 -15.72 -25.33
C ASN A 197 7.80 -16.83 -24.74
N GLN A 198 7.45 -18.10 -24.99
CA GLN A 198 8.20 -19.26 -24.50
C GLN A 198 9.64 -19.33 -25.06
N SER A 199 9.96 -18.57 -26.11
CA SER A 199 11.25 -18.59 -26.82
C SER A 199 12.29 -17.57 -26.32
N ASN A 200 11.93 -16.62 -25.45
CA ASN A 200 12.85 -15.53 -25.06
C ASN A 200 13.62 -15.80 -23.76
N THR A 201 13.86 -17.07 -23.42
CA THR A 201 14.72 -17.46 -22.28
C THR A 201 16.21 -17.23 -22.52
N SER A 202 16.61 -16.76 -23.71
CA SER A 202 17.93 -16.19 -23.93
C SER A 202 17.90 -14.69 -23.67
N ASP A 203 18.37 -14.28 -22.49
CA ASP A 203 18.68 -12.91 -22.14
C ASP A 203 19.56 -12.26 -23.23
N HIS A 204 18.97 -11.52 -24.17
CA HIS A 204 19.70 -10.46 -24.84
C HIS A 204 19.82 -9.34 -23.81
N GLN A 205 20.95 -9.36 -23.08
CA GLN A 205 21.43 -8.19 -22.36
C GLN A 205 21.51 -7.02 -23.35
N SER A 206 20.50 -6.15 -23.32
CA SER A 206 20.59 -4.81 -23.86
C SER A 206 21.74 -4.12 -23.10
N ALA A 207 22.77 -3.72 -23.85
CA ALA A 207 23.96 -3.09 -23.31
C ALA A 207 23.59 -1.86 -22.46
N PRO A 208 24.29 -1.63 -21.33
CA PRO A 208 24.05 -0.46 -20.50
C PRO A 208 24.40 0.82 -21.29
N PRO A 209 23.70 1.95 -21.01
CA PRO A 209 24.09 3.24 -21.56
C PRO A 209 25.52 3.59 -21.09
N LYS A 210 26.32 4.11 -22.02
CA LYS A 210 27.73 4.49 -21.79
C LYS A 210 27.82 5.56 -20.69
N GLU A 211 28.24 5.17 -19.50
CA GLU A 211 28.80 6.08 -18.50
C GLU A 211 30.29 6.31 -18.77
N GLY A 212 30.72 7.57 -18.60
CA GLY A 212 32.11 8.01 -18.73
C GLY A 212 33.04 7.46 -17.64
N PRO A 213 34.36 7.67 -17.75
CA PRO A 213 35.35 6.86 -17.07
C PRO A 213 35.38 7.07 -15.55
N ALA A 214 35.32 5.94 -14.85
CA ALA A 214 35.52 5.81 -13.41
C ALA A 214 36.96 6.16 -12.98
N ILE A 215 37.09 6.93 -11.90
CA ILE A 215 38.33 7.02 -11.12
C ILE A 215 38.35 5.86 -10.14
N ARG A 216 39.37 5.00 -10.30
CA ARG A 216 39.76 3.92 -9.38
C ARG A 216 40.01 4.44 -7.97
N ARG A 217 39.56 3.68 -6.96
CA ARG A 217 40.36 3.39 -5.76
C ARG A 217 40.16 1.94 -5.34
N ASP A 218 41.26 1.20 -5.39
CA ASP A 218 41.46 -0.08 -4.72
C ASP A 218 41.49 0.13 -3.21
N SER A 219 40.83 -0.75 -2.46
CA SER A 219 41.40 -1.33 -1.25
C SER A 219 40.58 -2.56 -0.84
N HIS A 220 41.22 -3.72 -0.98
CA HIS A 220 40.86 -4.96 -0.32
C HIS A 220 40.92 -4.80 1.21
N GLU A 221 39.92 -5.31 1.91
CA GLU A 221 40.13 -5.88 3.25
C GLU A 221 39.19 -7.07 3.48
N HIS A 222 39.80 -8.18 3.88
CA HIS A 222 39.18 -9.41 4.33
C HIS A 222 38.57 -9.23 5.72
N VAL A 223 37.30 -9.61 5.90
CA VAL A 223 36.79 -10.05 7.21
C VAL A 223 35.85 -11.26 7.01
N ALA A 224 36.06 -12.25 7.86
CA ALA A 224 35.46 -13.59 7.91
C ALA A 224 33.95 -13.58 8.29
N PRO A 225 33.23 -14.72 8.19
CA PRO A 225 31.77 -14.74 8.21
C PRO A 225 31.23 -14.65 9.65
N ALA A 226 30.37 -13.66 9.90
CA ALA A 226 29.56 -13.58 11.11
C ALA A 226 28.31 -14.45 10.95
N VAL A 227 28.18 -15.43 11.84
CA VAL A 227 26.97 -16.22 12.05
C VAL A 227 25.88 -15.31 12.62
N HIS A 228 24.97 -14.84 11.78
CA HIS A 228 23.75 -14.18 12.24
C HIS A 228 22.66 -15.21 12.48
N SER A 229 22.38 -15.46 13.75
CA SER A 229 21.20 -16.15 14.23
C SER A 229 19.95 -15.37 13.84
N ASN A 230 19.17 -15.91 12.90
CA ASN A 230 17.79 -15.50 12.65
C ASN A 230 16.92 -15.84 13.86
N THR A 231 16.57 -14.85 14.67
CA THR A 231 15.41 -14.92 15.53
C THR A 231 14.37 -13.93 15.00
N HIS A 232 13.46 -14.44 14.18
CA HIS A 232 12.15 -13.83 13.99
C HIS A 232 11.44 -13.78 15.36
N PRO A 233 10.95 -12.63 15.83
CA PRO A 233 10.06 -12.61 16.98
C PRO A 233 8.74 -13.24 16.55
N THR A 234 8.48 -14.44 17.05
CA THR A 234 7.17 -15.05 17.13
C THR A 234 6.19 -14.08 17.79
N VAL A 235 5.03 -13.86 17.16
CA VAL A 235 3.87 -13.23 17.80
C VAL A 235 3.47 -14.12 18.98
N HIS A 236 3.97 -13.78 20.16
CA HIS A 236 3.47 -14.35 21.40
C HIS A 236 2.12 -13.70 21.71
N ASN A 237 1.06 -14.51 21.74
CA ASN A 237 -0.24 -14.17 22.34
C ASN A 237 -0.17 -14.00 23.88
N GLY A 238 0.98 -13.56 24.42
CA GLY A 238 1.11 -13.12 25.80
C GLY A 238 1.03 -11.60 25.82
N ILE A 239 0.23 -11.03 26.73
CA ILE A 239 0.14 -9.58 26.96
C ILE A 239 1.57 -9.04 27.12
N PRO A 240 2.12 -8.27 26.16
CA PRO A 240 3.47 -7.73 26.33
C PRO A 240 3.43 -6.69 27.44
N SER A 241 4.18 -6.94 28.51
CA SER A 241 4.40 -5.93 29.56
C SER A 241 5.18 -4.75 28.98
N ALA A 242 4.97 -3.56 29.55
CA ALA A 242 5.79 -2.38 29.30
C ALA A 242 7.30 -2.70 29.32
N ASP A 243 8.07 -2.05 28.46
CA ASP A 243 9.52 -2.17 28.47
C ASP A 243 10.11 -1.34 29.62
N HIS A 244 11.22 -1.77 30.21
CA HIS A 244 11.91 -1.00 31.25
C HIS A 244 12.44 0.32 30.67
N ASP A 245 12.05 1.45 31.26
CA ASP A 245 12.57 2.76 30.85
C ASP A 245 13.86 3.12 31.59
N ASP A 246 14.99 3.05 30.88
CA ASP A 246 16.29 3.49 31.38
C ASP A 246 16.64 4.95 31.01
N GLY A 247 15.70 5.65 30.36
CA GLY A 247 15.89 7.02 29.86
C GLY A 247 16.81 7.13 28.64
N LYS A 248 17.29 6.01 28.07
CA LYS A 248 18.28 5.99 26.98
C LYS A 248 17.79 5.25 25.75
N ALA A 249 17.05 4.16 25.92
CA ALA A 249 16.56 3.37 24.80
C ALA A 249 15.65 4.23 23.87
N PRO A 250 15.77 4.09 22.54
CA PRO A 250 14.87 4.76 21.60
C PRO A 250 13.46 4.19 21.69
N GLY A 251 12.45 5.03 21.44
CA GLY A 251 11.05 4.58 21.50
C GLY A 251 10.06 5.64 21.96
N ILE A 252 8.93 5.17 22.49
CA ILE A 252 7.79 6.01 22.87
C ILE A 252 7.51 5.89 24.36
N ILE A 253 7.38 7.05 25.03
CA ILE A 253 6.76 7.16 26.35
C ILE A 253 5.26 7.32 26.11
N LEU A 254 4.49 6.24 26.28
CA LEU A 254 3.08 6.16 25.93
C LEU A 254 2.21 6.31 27.18
N SER A 255 1.35 7.34 27.23
CA SER A 255 0.38 7.54 28.30
C SER A 255 -1.05 7.31 27.86
N ASN A 256 -1.79 6.58 28.67
CA ASN A 256 -3.25 6.56 28.65
C ASN A 256 -3.77 7.55 29.70
N LYS A 257 -4.13 8.75 29.27
CA LYS A 257 -4.74 9.78 30.14
C LYS A 257 -6.25 9.60 30.31
N SER A 258 -6.84 8.60 29.65
CA SER A 258 -8.27 8.31 29.76
C SER A 258 -8.61 7.63 31.10
N LYS A 259 -9.91 7.46 31.36
CA LYS A 259 -10.45 6.79 32.55
C LYS A 259 -10.68 5.29 32.37
N VAL A 260 -10.33 4.74 31.21
CA VAL A 260 -10.52 3.33 30.87
C VAL A 260 -9.21 2.72 30.45
N ASP A 261 -9.01 1.45 30.75
CA ASP A 261 -7.85 0.74 30.23
C ASP A 261 -7.93 0.65 28.71
N GLU A 262 -6.79 0.75 28.04
CA GLU A 262 -6.73 0.75 26.59
C GLU A 262 -5.57 -0.12 26.11
N THR A 263 -5.75 -0.73 24.95
CA THR A 263 -4.68 -1.47 24.29
C THR A 263 -4.30 -0.71 23.04
N TYR A 264 -3.04 -0.29 22.98
CA TYR A 264 -2.50 0.46 21.86
C TYR A 264 -1.81 -0.48 20.90
N TYR A 265 -2.03 -0.25 19.61
CA TYR A 265 -1.45 -1.06 18.54
C TYR A 265 -0.48 -0.21 17.73
N PHE A 266 0.72 -0.72 17.56
CA PHE A 266 1.79 -0.13 16.77
C PHE A 266 1.79 -0.77 15.39
N TYR A 267 1.79 0.05 14.35
CA TYR A 267 1.82 -0.37 12.95
C TYR A 267 3.06 0.23 12.30
N GLU A 268 3.84 -0.58 11.62
CA GLU A 268 4.92 -0.09 10.75
C GLU A 268 4.32 0.35 9.42
N ASN A 269 4.75 1.49 8.89
CA ASN A 269 4.19 2.06 7.68
C ASN A 269 4.84 1.44 6.43
N TYR A 270 4.01 0.85 5.57
CA TYR A 270 4.38 0.15 4.32
C TYR A 270 5.24 0.95 3.36
N TRP A 271 5.00 2.25 3.24
CA TRP A 271 5.72 3.13 2.31
C TRP A 271 7.19 3.38 2.71
N ASN A 272 7.69 2.77 3.79
CA ASN A 272 9.08 2.89 4.24
C ASN A 272 10.02 1.77 3.76
N GLY A 273 9.51 0.79 3.00
CA GLY A 273 10.34 -0.25 2.37
C GLY A 273 10.78 -1.39 3.32
N ASN A 274 10.27 -1.41 4.54
CA ASN A 274 10.56 -2.43 5.57
C ASN A 274 9.32 -2.93 6.34
N GLY A 275 8.12 -2.39 6.08
CA GLY A 275 6.89 -2.70 6.83
C GLY A 275 5.86 -3.53 6.06
N THR A 276 5.15 -4.40 6.78
CA THR A 276 4.06 -5.29 6.32
C THR A 276 2.65 -4.66 6.33
N ALA A 277 2.48 -3.37 6.64
CA ALA A 277 1.15 -2.76 6.80
C ALA A 277 1.02 -1.39 6.11
N GLY A 278 0.22 -1.34 5.02
CA GLY A 278 -0.19 -0.10 4.37
C GLY A 278 -1.19 0.67 5.24
N ALA A 279 -2.05 1.46 4.61
CA ALA A 279 -3.34 1.76 5.23
C ALA A 279 -4.25 0.53 5.30
N ASN A 280 -3.71 -0.69 5.16
CA ASN A 280 -4.40 -1.94 5.42
C ASN A 280 -4.05 -2.35 6.85
N PHE A 281 -5.05 -2.21 7.72
CA PHE A 281 -4.95 -2.09 9.17
C PHE A 281 -5.01 -3.43 9.91
N ASP A 282 -4.47 -4.49 9.35
CA ASP A 282 -4.66 -5.87 9.80
C ASP A 282 -3.39 -6.54 10.35
N HIS A 283 -2.23 -5.87 10.28
CA HIS A 283 -0.95 -6.42 10.72
C HIS A 283 -0.23 -5.50 11.73
N PRO A 284 -0.71 -5.40 12.98
CA PRO A 284 0.02 -4.68 14.02
C PRO A 284 1.35 -5.38 14.33
N LEU A 285 2.42 -4.61 14.45
CA LEU A 285 3.75 -5.09 14.83
C LEU A 285 3.79 -5.50 16.31
N LYS A 286 3.18 -4.69 17.17
CA LYS A 286 3.17 -4.86 18.62
C LYS A 286 1.88 -4.27 19.17
N SER A 287 1.37 -4.82 20.26
CA SER A 287 0.35 -4.18 21.08
C SER A 287 0.83 -4.02 22.52
N VAL A 288 0.35 -2.99 23.20
CA VAL A 288 0.70 -2.69 24.59
C VAL A 288 -0.57 -2.29 25.32
N HIS A 289 -0.87 -3.00 26.40
CA HIS A 289 -1.94 -2.63 27.31
C HIS A 289 -1.46 -1.57 28.28
N VAL A 290 -2.19 -0.47 28.40
CA VAL A 290 -1.87 0.65 29.31
C VAL A 290 -3.11 0.95 30.14
N PRO A 291 -3.07 0.68 31.47
CA PRO A 291 -4.21 0.97 32.32
C PRO A 291 -4.54 2.47 32.35
N ALA A 292 -5.78 2.77 32.74
CA ALA A 292 -6.25 4.14 32.89
C ALA A 292 -5.30 4.99 33.76
N GLY A 293 -4.91 6.16 33.28
CA GLY A 293 -4.03 7.08 33.99
C GLY A 293 -2.56 6.68 34.06
N HIS A 294 -2.15 5.56 33.45
CA HIS A 294 -0.77 5.09 33.48
C HIS A 294 0.04 5.53 32.25
N THR A 295 1.36 5.51 32.44
CA THR A 295 2.36 5.74 31.41
C THR A 295 3.30 4.54 31.37
N VAL A 296 3.68 4.11 30.18
CA VAL A 296 4.62 3.02 29.93
C VAL A 296 5.67 3.46 28.92
N PHE A 297 6.81 2.79 28.91
CA PHE A 297 7.78 2.93 27.83
C PHE A 297 7.64 1.77 26.85
N VAL A 298 7.72 2.08 25.57
CA VAL A 298 7.71 1.12 24.46
C VAL A 298 8.99 1.32 23.67
N SER A 299 9.91 0.37 23.79
CA SER A 299 11.16 0.34 23.04
C SER A 299 10.87 0.00 21.57
N LEU A 300 11.46 0.77 20.66
CA LEU A 300 11.29 0.59 19.22
C LEU A 300 12.65 0.66 18.51
N PRO A 301 12.86 -0.12 17.44
CA PRO A 301 14.09 -0.05 16.68
C PRO A 301 14.23 1.33 16.02
N LEU A 302 15.47 1.76 15.78
CA LEU A 302 15.78 3.03 15.09
C LEU A 302 15.15 3.10 13.69
N SER A 303 15.00 1.95 13.04
CA SER A 303 14.36 1.81 11.73
C SER A 303 12.84 1.93 11.76
N PHE A 304 12.20 2.00 12.95
CA PHE A 304 10.76 2.07 13.05
C PHE A 304 10.25 3.39 12.47
N LYS A 305 9.32 3.27 11.54
CA LYS A 305 8.58 4.36 10.92
C LYS A 305 7.13 3.91 10.77
N GLY A 306 6.22 4.56 11.45
CA GLY A 306 4.90 3.99 11.64
C GLY A 306 3.97 4.87 12.46
N ARG A 307 3.03 4.22 13.13
CA ARG A 307 2.02 4.88 13.95
C ARG A 307 1.62 4.05 15.15
N VAL A 308 1.01 4.71 16.13
CA VAL A 308 0.29 4.09 17.24
C VAL A 308 -1.15 4.60 17.28
N GLN A 309 -2.09 3.73 17.66
CA GLN A 309 -3.51 4.08 17.85
C GLN A 309 -4.15 3.30 19.00
N ARG A 310 -5.33 3.76 19.45
CA ARG A 310 -6.19 3.04 20.41
C ARG A 310 -6.93 1.90 19.72
N GLY A 311 -6.86 0.69 20.27
CA GLY A 311 -7.45 -0.49 19.67
C GLY A 311 -6.92 -0.78 18.25
N HIS A 312 -7.54 -1.73 17.58
CA HIS A 312 -7.17 -2.14 16.21
C HIS A 312 -8.23 -1.75 15.16
N LEU A 313 -9.28 -1.03 15.58
CA LEU A 313 -10.41 -0.68 14.72
C LEU A 313 -10.29 0.76 14.22
N ILE A 314 -10.67 0.97 12.97
CA ILE A 314 -10.89 2.28 12.36
C ILE A 314 -12.39 2.63 12.33
N PRO A 315 -12.79 3.90 12.23
CA PRO A 315 -11.94 5.10 12.22
C PRO A 315 -11.23 5.34 13.58
N SER A 316 -10.00 5.86 13.53
CA SER A 316 -9.14 6.07 14.71
C SER A 316 -8.21 7.27 14.53
N THR A 317 -7.85 7.90 15.65
CA THR A 317 -6.84 8.96 15.73
C THR A 317 -5.46 8.33 15.73
N TRP A 318 -4.56 8.87 14.92
CA TRP A 318 -3.20 8.36 14.78
C TRP A 318 -2.20 9.31 15.38
N VAL A 319 -1.15 8.72 15.93
CA VAL A 319 0.10 9.43 16.19
C VAL A 319 1.16 8.75 15.32
N GLU A 320 1.63 9.47 14.32
CA GLU A 320 2.56 9.00 13.29
C GLU A 320 3.98 9.45 13.66
N PHE A 321 4.97 8.59 13.50
CA PHE A 321 6.34 8.92 13.86
C PHE A 321 7.37 7.99 13.22
N GLN A 322 8.60 8.49 13.13
CA GLN A 322 9.81 7.74 12.88
C GLN A 322 10.81 7.95 14.03
N ILE A 323 11.49 6.88 14.43
CA ILE A 323 12.44 6.92 15.56
C ILE A 323 13.77 7.56 15.15
N GLU A 324 14.19 7.38 13.89
CA GLU A 324 15.36 8.04 13.32
C GLU A 324 15.12 8.43 11.86
N ALA A 325 15.03 9.74 11.61
CA ALA A 325 14.99 10.29 10.26
C ALA A 325 16.39 10.23 9.61
N SER A 326 16.44 9.93 8.32
CA SER A 326 17.71 9.77 7.60
C SER A 326 18.51 11.06 7.40
N ASN A 327 17.86 12.22 7.49
CA ASN A 327 18.45 13.52 7.21
C ASN A 327 19.11 14.15 8.44
N ASP A 328 18.48 14.08 9.61
CA ASP A 328 18.97 14.73 10.83
C ASP A 328 19.15 13.78 12.02
N HIS A 329 18.87 12.48 11.85
CA HIS A 329 19.02 11.43 12.85
C HIS A 329 18.20 11.64 14.15
N LYS A 330 17.15 12.45 14.07
CA LYS A 330 16.21 12.68 15.18
C LYS A 330 14.97 11.80 15.02
N ALA A 331 14.23 11.61 16.11
CA ALA A 331 12.85 11.17 16.00
C ALA A 331 11.99 12.33 15.49
N HIS A 332 10.97 12.03 14.70
CA HIS A 332 10.00 12.97 14.15
C HIS A 332 8.62 12.34 14.25
N GLY A 333 7.59 13.14 14.51
CA GLY A 333 6.22 12.67 14.50
C GLY A 333 5.18 13.76 14.70
N ASP A 334 3.94 13.37 14.43
CA ASP A 334 2.78 14.24 14.38
C ASP A 334 1.50 13.47 14.77
N VAL A 335 0.38 14.17 14.74
CA VAL A 335 -0.95 13.61 14.99
C VAL A 335 -1.76 13.72 13.70
N SER A 336 -2.48 12.65 13.35
CA SER A 336 -3.33 12.61 12.17
C SER A 336 -4.74 12.15 12.54
N VAL A 337 -5.73 12.82 11.96
CA VAL A 337 -7.15 12.45 12.01
C VAL A 337 -7.68 12.08 10.62
N GLU A 338 -6.77 11.88 9.66
CA GLU A 338 -7.12 11.62 8.27
C GLU A 338 -7.93 10.34 8.09
N GLN A 339 -7.75 9.39 9.00
CA GLN A 339 -8.34 8.05 8.98
C GLN A 339 -9.39 7.86 10.08
N GLY A 340 -9.77 8.97 10.74
CA GLY A 340 -10.77 9.01 11.78
C GLY A 340 -10.35 9.82 12.99
N ASN A 341 -11.31 10.08 13.86
CA ASN A 341 -11.03 10.65 15.17
C ASN A 341 -11.94 10.02 16.22
N ASP A 342 -11.32 9.15 17.01
CA ASP A 342 -11.89 8.46 18.16
C ASP A 342 -11.48 9.09 19.50
N GLY A 343 -10.72 10.19 19.49
CA GLY A 343 -10.40 10.99 20.66
C GLY A 343 -9.06 11.74 20.55
N PRO A 344 -8.74 12.64 21.50
CA PRO A 344 -7.58 13.51 21.42
C PRO A 344 -6.27 12.77 21.65
N ALA A 345 -5.23 13.26 21.00
CA ALA A 345 -3.87 12.78 21.17
C ALA A 345 -2.87 13.93 21.03
N THR A 346 -1.73 13.81 21.72
CA THR A 346 -0.60 14.74 21.62
C THR A 346 0.70 13.99 21.52
N ILE A 347 1.69 14.61 20.89
CA ILE A 347 3.06 14.13 20.77
C ILE A 347 4.04 15.21 21.23
N HIS A 348 5.11 14.82 21.94
CA HIS A 348 6.07 15.73 22.55
C HIS A 348 7.50 15.23 22.39
N ALA A 349 8.43 16.15 22.18
CA ALA A 349 9.86 15.88 22.24
C ALA A 349 10.29 15.68 23.70
N THR A 350 11.27 14.79 23.91
CA THR A 350 11.78 14.45 25.25
C THR A 350 13.24 14.85 25.46
N ASP A 351 13.83 15.52 24.48
CA ASP A 351 15.22 15.99 24.47
C ASP A 351 15.42 17.37 25.14
N GLY A 352 14.38 17.92 25.75
CA GLY A 352 14.40 19.22 26.42
C GLY A 352 14.06 20.42 25.52
N THR A 353 13.81 20.21 24.23
CA THR A 353 13.36 21.28 23.30
C THR A 353 11.95 21.79 23.62
N LYS A 354 11.15 20.99 24.34
CA LYS A 354 9.74 21.25 24.65
C LYS A 354 8.85 21.41 23.42
N SER A 355 9.29 20.91 22.25
CA SER A 355 8.45 20.84 21.07
C SER A 355 7.27 19.90 21.32
N SER A 356 6.07 20.29 20.92
CA SER A 356 4.87 19.48 21.07
C SER A 356 3.82 19.83 20.03
N ASN A 357 2.96 18.87 19.73
CA ASN A 357 1.84 19.06 18.82
C ASN A 357 0.66 18.13 19.18
N GLY A 358 -0.48 18.33 18.51
CA GLY A 358 -1.73 17.61 18.74
C GLY A 358 -2.78 18.43 19.50
N PHE A 359 -3.81 17.74 19.99
CA PHE A 359 -4.97 18.35 20.61
C PHE A 359 -5.45 17.52 21.80
N THR A 360 -6.04 18.17 22.80
CA THR A 360 -6.46 17.55 24.07
C THR A 360 -7.98 17.58 24.29
N THR A 361 -8.71 18.25 23.41
CA THR A 361 -10.16 18.45 23.54
C THR A 361 -10.92 17.59 22.55
N MET A 362 -11.94 16.87 23.04
CA MET A 362 -12.85 16.11 22.20
C MET A 362 -13.49 17.01 21.14
N ILE A 363 -13.39 16.63 19.88
CA ILE A 363 -14.06 17.33 18.79
C ILE A 363 -15.54 16.90 18.75
N LYS A 364 -16.43 17.89 18.67
CA LYS A 364 -17.86 17.68 18.47
C LYS A 364 -18.18 17.96 17.01
N ALA A 365 -18.97 17.08 16.40
CA ALA A 365 -19.36 17.20 15.00
C ALA A 365 -20.88 17.07 14.82
N GLU A 366 -21.35 17.30 13.60
CA GLU A 366 -22.74 17.01 13.23
C GLU A 366 -22.92 15.53 12.88
N GLY A 367 -24.17 15.06 12.80
CA GLY A 367 -24.48 13.63 12.65
C GLY A 367 -23.78 12.95 11.47
N SER A 368 -23.70 13.62 10.32
CA SER A 368 -23.07 13.15 9.08
C SER A 368 -21.55 13.02 9.15
N ALA A 369 -20.89 13.63 10.14
CA ALA A 369 -19.46 13.49 10.36
C ALA A 369 -19.10 12.22 11.13
N TYR A 370 -20.08 11.55 11.75
CA TYR A 370 -19.85 10.36 12.58
C TYR A 370 -20.07 9.06 11.82
N GLN A 371 -19.32 8.04 12.22
CA GLN A 371 -19.51 6.65 11.86
C GLN A 371 -19.57 5.81 13.14
N THR A 372 -20.39 4.76 13.13
CA THR A 372 -20.36 3.73 14.18
C THR A 372 -19.41 2.62 13.75
N ARG A 373 -18.39 2.34 14.57
CA ARG A 373 -17.45 1.23 14.38
C ARG A 373 -18.10 -0.11 14.66
N SER A 374 -17.44 -1.19 14.27
CA SER A 374 -17.90 -2.57 14.53
C SER A 374 -17.97 -2.92 16.02
N ASP A 375 -17.23 -2.21 16.88
CA ASP A 375 -17.33 -2.29 18.34
C ASP A 375 -18.52 -1.48 18.93
N GLY A 376 -19.34 -0.87 18.09
CA GLY A 376 -20.47 -0.03 18.48
C GLY A 376 -20.10 1.38 18.93
N LYS A 377 -18.80 1.74 18.98
CA LYS A 377 -18.39 3.11 19.33
C LYS A 377 -18.69 4.05 18.17
N ARG A 378 -19.28 5.20 18.49
CA ARG A 378 -19.53 6.28 17.55
C ARG A 378 -18.36 7.26 17.56
N VAL A 379 -17.67 7.38 16.44
CA VAL A 379 -16.43 8.18 16.27
C VAL A 379 -16.56 9.08 15.05
N ILE A 380 -15.75 10.13 14.95
CA ILE A 380 -15.73 10.95 13.73
C ILE A 380 -15.09 10.10 12.62
N ALA A 381 -15.76 10.05 11.47
CA ALA A 381 -15.33 9.26 10.32
C ALA A 381 -14.01 9.80 9.72
N SER A 382 -13.38 8.99 8.88
CA SER A 382 -12.23 9.41 8.07
C SER A 382 -12.52 10.70 7.30
N THR A 383 -11.60 11.66 7.31
CA THR A 383 -11.72 12.90 6.52
C THR A 383 -11.36 12.68 5.06
N MET A 384 -10.46 11.73 4.79
CA MET A 384 -10.05 11.34 3.45
C MET A 384 -11.00 10.31 2.82
N GLY A 385 -11.99 9.84 3.60
CA GLY A 385 -12.83 8.71 3.27
C GLY A 385 -12.11 7.37 3.53
N ASN A 386 -12.85 6.27 3.50
CA ASN A 386 -12.20 4.98 3.20
C ASN A 386 -11.78 5.05 1.72
N TRP A 387 -10.70 4.40 1.29
CA TRP A 387 -10.09 4.48 -0.06
C TRP A 387 -11.03 4.45 -1.31
N LEU A 388 -12.33 4.17 -1.14
CA LEU A 388 -13.40 4.15 -2.16
C LEU A 388 -14.49 5.24 -1.99
N GLY A 389 -14.48 6.01 -0.90
CA GLY A 389 -15.39 7.12 -0.64
C GLY A 389 -14.62 8.43 -0.69
N GLY A 390 -15.12 9.39 -1.45
CA GLY A 390 -14.50 10.73 -1.49
C GLY A 390 -14.44 11.40 -0.10
N PRO A 391 -13.69 12.51 0.03
CA PRO A 391 -13.46 13.16 1.31
C PRO A 391 -14.77 13.48 2.07
N ASN A 392 -14.83 13.11 3.36
CA ASN A 392 -16.00 13.41 4.19
C ASN A 392 -15.97 14.89 4.63
N GLN A 393 -16.68 15.73 3.88
CA GLN A 393 -16.71 17.18 4.12
C GLN A 393 -17.23 17.56 5.51
N ALA A 394 -18.16 16.79 6.09
CA ALA A 394 -18.67 17.05 7.44
C ALA A 394 -17.59 16.77 8.50
N ALA A 395 -16.85 15.66 8.36
CA ALA A 395 -15.72 15.35 9.23
C ALA A 395 -14.57 16.35 9.07
N ILE A 396 -14.27 16.76 7.84
CA ILE A 396 -13.27 17.81 7.55
C ILE A 396 -13.66 19.12 8.24
N LYS A 397 -14.90 19.57 8.04
CA LYS A 397 -15.42 20.82 8.60
C LYS A 397 -15.36 20.82 10.13
N ALA A 398 -15.77 19.73 10.76
CA ALA A 398 -15.74 19.59 12.22
C ALA A 398 -14.32 19.71 12.80
N GLN A 399 -13.30 19.33 12.03
CA GLN A 399 -11.90 19.27 12.47
C GLN A 399 -11.05 20.43 11.94
N GLN A 400 -11.65 21.43 11.28
CA GLN A 400 -10.91 22.60 10.78
C GLN A 400 -10.15 23.35 11.88
N GLY A 401 -10.70 23.38 13.11
CA GLY A 401 -10.09 24.06 14.25
C GLY A 401 -8.76 23.47 14.72
N ILE A 402 -8.44 22.23 14.34
CA ILE A 402 -7.18 21.55 14.72
C ILE A 402 -6.22 21.39 13.54
N ARG A 403 -6.44 22.06 12.40
CA ARG A 403 -5.60 21.91 11.19
C ARG A 403 -4.14 22.30 11.34
N THR A 404 -3.80 23.11 12.35
CA THR A 404 -2.40 23.44 12.68
C THR A 404 -1.81 22.49 13.71
N GLN A 405 -2.63 21.58 14.26
CA GLN A 405 -2.30 20.70 15.37
C GLN A 405 -2.28 19.22 14.96
N ALA A 406 -3.03 18.85 13.93
CA ALA A 406 -3.12 17.50 13.40
C ALA A 406 -3.40 17.53 11.90
N TYR A 407 -2.98 16.50 11.18
CA TYR A 407 -3.33 16.33 9.77
C TYR A 407 -4.81 16.03 9.65
N VAL A 408 -5.53 16.94 8.98
CA VAL A 408 -6.96 16.80 8.70
C VAL A 408 -7.20 16.44 7.24
N THR A 409 -6.35 16.92 6.32
CA THR A 409 -6.42 16.62 4.88
C THR A 409 -5.06 16.86 4.21
N GLY A 410 -4.61 15.92 3.38
CA GLY A 410 -3.55 16.13 2.39
C GLY A 410 -2.13 16.22 2.93
N GLY A 411 -1.85 15.64 4.11
CA GLY A 411 -0.49 15.34 4.59
C GLY A 411 0.54 16.49 4.63
N THR A 412 0.10 17.75 4.58
CA THR A 412 0.99 18.93 4.58
C THR A 412 0.46 20.03 5.51
N GLY A 413 1.37 20.82 6.09
CA GLY A 413 1.01 22.03 6.84
C GLY A 413 0.88 21.87 8.37
N VAL A 414 1.25 20.72 8.94
CA VAL A 414 1.31 20.51 10.39
C VAL A 414 2.78 20.48 10.83
N PRO A 415 3.18 21.28 11.83
CA PRO A 415 4.55 21.24 12.32
C PRO A 415 4.89 19.88 12.93
N ASP A 416 5.96 19.27 12.44
CA ASP A 416 6.51 18.03 12.97
C ASP A 416 7.17 18.27 14.35
N VAL A 417 7.06 17.29 15.25
CA VAL A 417 7.75 17.27 16.54
C VAL A 417 9.04 16.45 16.42
N ALA A 418 10.17 17.15 16.35
CA ALA A 418 11.48 16.53 16.34
C ALA A 418 12.08 16.35 17.74
N SER A 419 12.71 15.20 18.02
CA SER A 419 13.43 14.92 19.28
C SER A 419 14.79 14.27 19.04
N ALA A 420 15.87 14.94 19.45
CA ALA A 420 17.25 14.54 19.20
C ALA A 420 17.70 13.28 19.95
N ASN A 421 17.03 12.94 21.05
CA ASN A 421 17.31 11.73 21.82
C ASN A 421 16.58 10.48 21.30
N ARG A 422 15.91 10.57 20.14
CA ARG A 422 15.20 9.46 19.48
C ARG A 422 14.07 8.87 20.33
N ARG A 423 13.50 9.73 21.17
CA ARG A 423 12.40 9.41 22.09
C ARG A 423 11.33 10.48 22.01
N LEU A 424 10.09 10.05 21.83
CA LEU A 424 8.91 10.91 21.84
C LEU A 424 7.99 10.49 22.99
N ALA A 425 7.24 11.44 23.54
CA ALA A 425 6.16 11.14 24.45
C ALA A 425 4.82 11.29 23.72
N VAL A 426 3.93 10.33 23.90
CA VAL A 426 2.61 10.30 23.28
C VAL A 426 1.56 10.17 24.36
N ASP A 427 0.61 11.10 24.39
CA ASP A 427 -0.52 11.04 25.31
C ASP A 427 -1.82 10.87 24.53
N PHE A 428 -2.62 9.88 24.92
CA PHE A 428 -3.99 9.69 24.45
C PHE A 428 -4.97 10.00 25.59
N TYR A 429 -6.03 10.75 25.31
CA TYR A 429 -6.97 11.27 26.32
C TYR A 429 -8.30 10.52 26.38
#